data_AF-A0A0N8WI39-F1
#
_entry.id   AF-A0A0N8WI39-F1
#
_cell.length_a   1.000
_cell.length_b   1.000
_cell.length_c   1.000
_cell.angle_alpha   90.00
_cell.angle_beta   90.00
_cell.angle_gamma   90.00
#
_symmetry.space_group_name_H-M   'P 1'
#
loop_
_entity.id
_entity.type
_entity.pdbx_description
1 polymer ?
#
loop_
_entity_poly.entity_id
_entity_poly.type
_entity_poly.pdbx_seq_one_letter_code
_entity_poly.pdbx_strand_id
1 'polypeptide(L)' 'MLGALPVVRDFLRRLGVASVVDRLCPVREDARLTHGQVIEVLIANRLTCPTAMVRVADWAAAWAVEEVFD' A
#
# COMPACT_ATOMS: atom_id res chain seq x y z
N MET A 1 -14.08 -10.89 10.64
CA MET A 1 -12.90 -10.40 11.38
C MET A 1 -12.29 -9.31 10.51
N LEU A 2 -12.21 -8.05 10.95
CA LEU A 2 -11.49 -7.01 10.20
C LEU A 2 -10.03 -7.50 10.09
N GLY A 3 -9.53 -7.69 8.87
CA GLY A 3 -8.21 -8.28 8.62
C GLY A 3 -7.04 -7.39 9.11
N ALA A 4 -5.80 -7.81 8.88
CA ALA A 4 -4.63 -7.03 9.31
C ALA A 4 -4.46 -5.68 8.56
N LEU A 5 -5.08 -5.52 7.39
CA LEU A 5 -4.85 -4.37 6.50
C LEU A 5 -5.28 -3.01 7.07
N PRO A 6 -6.46 -2.84 7.70
CA PRO A 6 -6.82 -1.56 8.31
C PRO A 6 -5.84 -1.12 9.41
N VAL A 7 -5.30 -2.09 10.18
CA VAL A 7 -4.29 -1.81 11.20
C VAL A 7 -3.00 -1.32 10.53
N VAL A 8 -2.52 -2.04 9.50
CA VAL A 8 -1.32 -1.66 8.75
C VAL A 8 -1.48 -0.26 8.13
N ARG A 9 -2.62 0.03 7.48
CA ARG A 9 -2.91 1.35 6.92
C ARG A 9 -2.82 2.45 7.97
N ASP A 10 -3.45 2.29 9.12
CA ASP A 10 -3.44 3.33 10.16
C ASP A 10 -2.01 3.60 10.66
N PHE A 11 -1.21 2.55 10.83
CA PHE A 11 0.21 2.69 11.19
C PHE A 11 1.03 3.42 10.10
N LEU A 12 0.87 3.05 8.82
CA LEU A 12 1.58 3.70 7.72
C LEU A 12 1.22 5.18 7.59
N ARG A 13 -0.06 5.51 7.76
CA ARG A 13 -0.56 6.89 7.78
C ARG A 13 0.07 7.70 8.93
N ARG A 14 0.13 7.14 10.13
CA ARG A 14 0.74 7.79 11.30
C ARG A 14 2.24 8.02 11.12
N LEU A 15 2.92 7.14 10.39
CA LEU A 15 4.32 7.29 10.01
C LEU A 15 4.53 8.27 8.85
N GLY A 16 3.46 8.63 8.12
CA GLY A 16 3.53 9.53 6.98
C GLY A 16 4.31 8.94 5.80
N VAL A 17 4.24 7.61 5.61
CA VAL A 17 5.05 6.89 4.61
C VAL A 17 4.81 7.44 3.21
N ALA A 18 3.55 7.52 2.76
CA ALA A 18 3.26 8.07 1.43
C ALA A 18 3.82 9.48 1.24
N SER A 19 3.63 10.37 2.22
CA SER A 19 4.14 11.75 2.15
C SER A 19 5.66 11.84 2.07
N VAL A 20 6.39 10.98 2.79
CA VAL A 20 7.85 10.93 2.72
C VAL A 20 8.31 10.46 1.35
N VAL A 21 7.70 9.39 0.82
CA VAL A 21 8.04 8.83 -0.49
C VAL A 21 7.73 9.85 -1.60
N ASP A 22 6.54 10.46 -1.60
CA ASP A 22 6.13 11.38 -2.65
C ASP A 22 6.99 12.64 -2.71
N ARG A 23 7.49 13.11 -1.56
CA ARG A 23 8.46 14.22 -1.49
C ARG A 23 9.83 13.84 -2.07
N LEU A 24 10.28 12.60 -1.86
CA LEU A 24 11.62 12.15 -2.28
C LEU A 24 11.63 11.57 -3.69
N CYS A 25 10.51 11.04 -4.15
CA CYS A 25 10.34 10.38 -5.45
C CYS A 25 9.00 10.81 -6.06
N PRO A 26 8.88 12.06 -6.52
CA PRO A 26 7.65 12.55 -7.12
C PRO A 26 7.30 11.74 -8.37
N VAL A 27 6.00 11.53 -8.59
CA VAL A 27 5.46 10.96 -9.81
C VAL A 27 4.88 12.07 -10.69
N ARG A 28 4.61 11.76 -11.96
CA ARG A 28 3.95 12.67 -12.90
C ARG A 28 2.55 13.06 -12.41
N GLU A 29 2.12 14.29 -12.67
CA GLU A 29 0.82 14.80 -12.22
C GLU A 29 -0.38 14.01 -12.79
N ASP A 30 -0.21 13.32 -13.91
CA ASP A 30 -1.24 12.50 -14.57
C ASP A 30 -1.31 11.05 -14.06
N ALA A 31 -0.50 10.69 -13.06
CA ALA A 31 -0.47 9.35 -12.51
C ALA A 31 -1.73 9.04 -11.68
N ARG A 32 -2.30 7.85 -11.88
CA ARG A 32 -3.50 7.39 -11.16
C ARG A 32 -3.25 7.15 -9.66
N LEU A 33 -2.00 6.83 -9.30
CA LEU A 33 -1.55 6.60 -7.93
C LEU A 33 -0.16 7.23 -7.76
N THR A 34 0.12 7.73 -6.56
CA THR A 34 1.46 8.19 -6.19
C THR A 34 2.39 7.03 -5.87
N HIS A 35 3.70 7.25 -5.92
CA HIS A 35 4.66 6.23 -5.49
C HIS A 35 4.47 5.90 -4.01
N GLY A 36 4.12 6.89 -3.18
CA GLY A 36 3.79 6.71 -1.78
C GLY A 36 2.63 5.74 -1.56
N GLN A 37 1.52 5.92 -2.29
CA GLN A 37 0.38 5.01 -2.23
C GLN A 37 0.76 3.58 -2.64
N VAL A 38 1.54 3.43 -3.73
CA VAL A 38 2.00 2.11 -4.18
C VAL A 38 2.89 1.44 -3.12
N ILE A 39 3.81 2.19 -2.51
CA ILE A 39 4.71 1.67 -1.46
C ILE A 39 3.93 1.21 -0.23
N GLU A 40 2.89 1.94 0.19
CA GLU A 40 2.06 1.52 1.32
C GLU A 40 1.38 0.16 1.07
N VAL A 41 0.88 -0.06 -0.15
CA VAL A 41 0.30 -1.35 -0.56
C VAL A 41 1.35 -2.45 -0.61
N LEU A 42 2.55 -2.17 -1.12
CA LEU A 42 3.65 -3.17 -1.16
C LEU A 42 4.14 -3.55 0.25
N ILE A 43 4.18 -2.60 1.19
CA ILE A 43 4.48 -2.88 2.59
C ILE A 43 3.38 -3.78 3.18
N ALA A 44 2.11 -3.46 2.93
CA ALA A 44 0.98 -4.27 3.38
C ALA A 44 1.01 -5.69 2.81
N ASN A 45 1.36 -5.85 1.53
CA ASN A 45 1.59 -7.15 0.91
C ASN A 45 2.70 -7.91 1.64
N ARG A 46 3.85 -7.26 1.86
CA ARG A 46 5.01 -7.90 2.49
C ARG A 46 4.72 -8.39 3.92
N LEU A 47 3.90 -7.65 4.67
CA LEU A 47 3.53 -7.97 6.06
C LEU A 47 2.45 -9.07 6.16
N THR A 48 1.61 -9.23 5.14
CA THR A 48 0.47 -10.17 5.17
C THR A 48 0.68 -11.41 4.31
N CYS A 49 1.56 -11.31 3.31
CA CYS A 49 1.96 -12.37 2.39
C CYS A 49 3.48 -12.29 2.17
N PRO A 50 4.30 -12.84 3.08
CA PRO A 50 5.74 -12.65 3.06
C PRO A 50 6.47 -13.53 2.03
N THR A 51 5.92 -13.67 0.83
CA THR A 51 6.52 -14.37 -0.31
C THR A 51 7.24 -13.38 -1.23
N ALA A 52 7.79 -13.86 -2.36
CA ALA A 52 8.28 -12.96 -3.39
C ALA A 52 7.13 -12.05 -3.86
N MET A 53 7.40 -10.76 -4.12
CA MET A 53 6.40 -9.78 -4.61
C MET A 53 6.05 -10.04 -6.09
N VAL A 54 5.54 -11.23 -6.36
CA VAL A 54 5.02 -11.67 -7.65
C VAL A 54 3.51 -11.76 -7.52
N ARG A 55 2.78 -11.43 -8.60
CA ARG A 55 1.32 -11.53 -8.64
C ARG A 55 0.63 -10.77 -7.49
N VAL A 56 1.17 -9.61 -7.10
CA VAL A 56 0.63 -8.77 -6.01
C VAL A 56 -0.83 -8.39 -6.25
N ALA A 57 -1.25 -8.23 -7.51
CA ALA A 57 -2.64 -7.98 -7.88
C ALA A 57 -3.60 -9.09 -7.40
N ASP A 58 -3.19 -10.35 -7.46
CA ASP A 58 -4.04 -11.48 -7.03
C ASP A 58 -4.21 -11.49 -5.52
N TRP A 59 -3.14 -11.17 -4.79
CA TRP A 59 -3.22 -10.94 -3.35
C TRP A 59 -4.14 -9.76 -3.03
N ALA A 60 -4.00 -8.65 -3.75
CA ALA A 60 -4.77 -7.43 -3.51
C ALA A 60 -6.28 -7.68 -3.70
N ALA A 61 -6.65 -8.42 -4.75
CA ALA A 61 -8.03 -8.84 -4.98
C ALA A 61 -8.55 -9.79 -3.89
N ALA A 62 -7.74 -10.77 -3.47
CA ALA A 62 -8.14 -11.72 -2.43
C ALA A 62 -8.30 -11.07 -1.03
N TRP A 63 -7.61 -9.95 -0.79
CA TRP A 63 -7.60 -9.25 0.49
C TRP A 63 -8.41 -7.94 0.52
N ALA A 64 -9.09 -7.58 -0.59
CA ALA A 64 -9.89 -6.35 -0.69
C ALA A 64 -9.07 -5.10 -0.33
N VAL A 65 -7.90 -4.96 -0.96
CA VAL A 65 -6.95 -3.85 -0.68
C VAL A 65 -7.51 -2.50 -1.10
N GLU A 66 -8.25 -2.45 -2.21
CA GLU A 66 -8.83 -1.22 -2.74
C GLU A 66 -9.78 -0.59 -1.71
N GLU A 67 -10.63 -1.39 -1.07
CA GLU A 67 -11.57 -0.96 -0.03
C GLU A 67 -10.89 -0.47 1.25
N VAL A 68 -9.63 -0.88 1.48
CA VAL A 68 -8.87 -0.44 2.65
C VAL A 68 -8.02 0.78 2.33
N PHE A 69 -7.40 0.88 1.16
CA PHE A 69 -6.42 1.90 0.82
C PHE A 69 -6.95 3.03 -0.09
N ASP A 70 -8.25 3.05 -0.41
CA ASP A 70 -8.92 4.22 -1.00
C ASP A 70 -8.83 5.49 -0.13
#